data_AF-A0A1C6STU6-F1
#
_entry.id   AF-A0A1C6STU6-F1
#
_cell.length_a   1.000
_cell.length_b   1.000
_cell.length_c   1.000
_cell.angle_alpha   90.00
_cell.angle_beta   90.00
_cell.angle_gamma   90.00
#
_symmetry.space_group_name_H-M   'P 1'
#
loop_
_entity.id
_entity.type
_entity.pdbx_description
1 polymer ?
#
loop_
_entity_poly.entity_id
_entity_poly.type
_entity_poly.pdbx_seq_one_letter_code
_entity_poly.pdbx_strand_id
1 'polypeptide(L)'
;MEEDAREQALLTALTTEHFVLQTSRSATITESVGRASVFLTLLSAALIGLGFVSSSGSLLKPYLGAVLPTLVITGLLTFARLVQNMVENSLDLKRIQRIRAYYHRQFAGEHDFFADAVAGGGDLRAIAAAVGTTPARWQLLLTTAAMVGAVNALLIGLGVALLAGLLGGSPALAIALGVAVALVSFAAEVVHINRASFWLD
;
A
#
# COMPACT_ATOMS: atom_id res chain seq x y z
N MET A 1 -27.99 -32.34 22.09
CA MET A 1 -29.18 -31.52 21.77
C MET A 1 -28.89 -30.04 21.93
N GLU A 2 -28.74 -29.49 23.16
CA GLU A 2 -28.40 -28.06 23.34
C GLU A 2 -26.96 -27.72 22.91
N GLU A 3 -26.02 -28.63 23.14
CA GLU A 3 -24.60 -28.45 22.81
C GLU A 3 -24.37 -28.47 21.28
N ASP A 4 -24.98 -29.42 20.57
CA ASP A 4 -24.96 -29.49 19.09
C ASP A 4 -25.59 -28.25 18.44
N ALA A 5 -26.68 -27.73 19.02
CA ALA A 5 -27.33 -26.52 18.54
C ALA A 5 -26.46 -25.27 18.76
N ARG A 6 -25.72 -25.21 19.88
CA ARG A 6 -24.74 -24.15 20.16
C ARG A 6 -23.56 -24.22 19.20
N GLU A 7 -23.10 -25.43 18.88
CA GLU A 7 -22.01 -25.66 17.94
C GLU A 7 -22.42 -25.27 16.51
N GLN A 8 -23.62 -25.65 16.06
CA GLN A 8 -24.16 -25.19 14.77
C GLN A 8 -24.35 -23.67 14.69
N ALA A 9 -24.85 -23.03 15.76
CA ALA A 9 -24.98 -21.59 15.82
C ALA A 9 -23.62 -20.89 15.72
N LEU A 10 -22.60 -21.43 16.41
CA LEU A 10 -21.24 -20.92 16.35
C LEU A 10 -20.60 -21.11 14.96
N LEU A 11 -20.76 -22.27 14.34
CA LEU A 11 -20.30 -22.55 12.97
C LEU A 11 -20.91 -21.57 11.97
N THR A 12 -22.21 -21.28 12.12
CA THR A 12 -22.90 -20.29 11.28
C THR A 12 -22.33 -18.90 11.49
N ALA A 13 -22.18 -18.46 12.75
CA ALA A 13 -21.61 -17.16 13.07
C ALA A 13 -20.17 -16.99 12.55
N LEU A 14 -19.32 -18.01 12.70
CA LEU A 14 -17.94 -18.00 12.20
C LEU A 14 -17.86 -17.98 10.67
N THR A 15 -18.76 -18.69 9.99
CA THR A 15 -18.85 -18.67 8.52
C THR A 15 -19.29 -17.29 8.04
N THR A 16 -20.30 -16.68 8.67
CA THR A 16 -20.72 -15.31 8.37
C THR A 16 -19.58 -14.33 8.59
N GLU A 17 -18.88 -14.40 9.71
CA GLU A 17 -17.73 -13.55 10.02
C GLU A 17 -16.61 -13.70 8.97
N HIS A 18 -16.33 -14.93 8.52
CA HIS A 18 -15.36 -15.18 7.45
C HIS A 18 -15.74 -14.46 6.14
N PHE A 19 -17.00 -14.54 5.72
CA PHE A 19 -17.49 -13.84 4.52
C PHE A 19 -17.47 -12.32 4.67
N VAL A 20 -17.78 -11.80 5.87
CA VAL A 20 -17.69 -10.36 6.16
C VAL A 20 -16.24 -9.88 6.03
N LEU A 21 -15.28 -10.61 6.62
CA LEU A 21 -13.85 -10.28 6.52
C LEU A 21 -13.32 -10.39 5.08
N GLN A 22 -13.75 -11.40 4.31
CA GLN A 22 -13.39 -11.49 2.88
C GLN A 22 -13.96 -10.34 2.05
N THR A 23 -15.18 -9.92 2.34
CA THR A 23 -15.84 -8.79 1.67
C THR A 23 -15.12 -7.49 1.99
N SER A 24 -14.80 -7.25 3.27
CA SER A 24 -13.98 -6.11 3.74
C SER A 24 -12.67 -6.05 2.96
N ARG A 25 -11.94 -7.17 2.90
CA ARG A 25 -10.67 -7.28 2.19
C ARG A 25 -10.77 -6.95 0.71
N SER A 26 -11.82 -7.44 0.05
CA SER A 26 -12.08 -7.18 -1.38
C SER A 26 -12.41 -5.70 -1.65
N ALA A 27 -13.13 -5.05 -0.73
CA ALA A 27 -13.41 -3.63 -0.79
C ALA A 27 -12.13 -2.79 -0.65
N THR A 28 -11.27 -3.12 0.31
CA THR A 28 -9.98 -2.46 0.54
C THR A 28 -9.02 -2.60 -0.66
N ILE A 29 -8.98 -3.77 -1.30
CA ILE A 29 -8.22 -3.97 -2.55
C ILE A 29 -8.77 -3.10 -3.68
N THR A 30 -10.09 -3.10 -3.87
CA THR A 30 -10.76 -2.30 -4.92
C THR A 30 -10.51 -0.80 -4.70
N GLU A 31 -10.59 -0.30 -3.47
CA GLU A 31 -10.26 1.10 -3.16
C GLU A 31 -8.81 1.42 -3.52
N SER A 32 -7.87 0.52 -3.14
CA SER A 32 -6.44 0.69 -3.41
C SER A 32 -6.13 0.77 -4.90
N VAL A 33 -6.70 -0.14 -5.70
CA VAL A 33 -6.57 -0.14 -7.16
C VAL A 33 -7.23 1.09 -7.78
N GLY A 34 -8.41 1.49 -7.28
CA GLY A 34 -9.13 2.67 -7.75
C GLY A 34 -8.31 3.95 -7.56
N ARG A 35 -7.74 4.16 -6.36
CA ARG A 35 -6.92 5.34 -6.07
C ARG A 35 -5.62 5.36 -6.88
N ALA A 36 -4.94 4.22 -7.01
CA ALA A 36 -3.73 4.14 -7.82
C ALA A 36 -4.02 4.44 -9.30
N SER A 37 -5.12 3.91 -9.84
CA SER A 37 -5.56 4.17 -11.22
C SER A 37 -5.87 5.66 -11.45
N VAL A 38 -6.59 6.30 -10.53
CA VAL A 38 -6.89 7.73 -10.60
C VAL A 38 -5.61 8.56 -10.59
N PHE A 39 -4.67 8.25 -9.69
CA PHE A 39 -3.39 8.96 -9.61
C PHE A 39 -2.58 8.83 -10.90
N LEU A 40 -2.44 7.62 -11.45
CA LEU A 40 -1.72 7.38 -12.70
C LEU A 40 -2.40 8.05 -13.91
N THR A 41 -3.73 8.11 -13.92
CA THR A 41 -4.50 8.82 -14.95
C THR A 41 -4.25 10.33 -14.88
N LEU A 42 -4.28 10.92 -13.68
CA LEU A 42 -3.96 12.33 -13.47
C LEU A 42 -2.52 12.65 -13.87
N LEU A 43 -1.57 11.80 -13.47
CA LEU A 43 -0.17 11.93 -13.85
C LEU A 43 0.01 11.87 -15.37
N SER A 44 -0.65 10.93 -16.04
CA SER A 44 -0.58 10.80 -17.50
C SER A 44 -1.17 12.02 -18.21
N ALA A 45 -2.33 12.50 -17.76
CA ALA A 45 -2.96 13.71 -18.30
C ALA A 45 -2.08 14.96 -18.08
N ALA A 46 -1.41 15.06 -16.94
CA ALA A 46 -0.44 16.11 -16.64
C ALA A 46 0.80 16.04 -17.55
N LEU A 47 1.34 14.85 -17.83
CA LEU A 47 2.46 14.69 -18.75
C LEU A 47 2.07 15.02 -20.20
N ILE A 48 0.85 14.67 -20.61
CA ILE A 48 0.30 15.07 -21.91
C ILE A 48 0.18 16.60 -22.00
N GLY A 49 -0.38 17.24 -20.97
CA GLY A 49 -0.49 18.70 -20.89
C GLY A 49 0.87 19.39 -20.89
N LEU A 50 1.87 18.82 -20.21
CA LEU A 50 3.24 19.29 -20.26
C LEU A 50 3.81 19.23 -21.68
N GLY A 51 3.51 18.17 -22.43
CA GLY A 51 3.89 18.04 -23.84
C GLY A 51 3.37 19.22 -24.68
N PHE A 52 2.10 19.60 -24.52
CA PHE A 52 1.51 20.74 -25.23
C PHE A 52 2.15 22.08 -24.87
N VAL A 53 2.54 22.26 -23.61
CA VAL A 53 3.08 23.52 -23.09
C VAL A 53 4.60 23.62 -23.25
N SER A 54 5.29 22.51 -23.52
CA SER A 54 6.76 22.39 -23.53
C SER A 54 7.48 23.37 -24.47
N SER A 55 6.87 23.73 -25.61
CA SER A 55 7.44 24.67 -26.58
C SER A 55 7.25 26.14 -26.19
N SER A 56 6.38 26.42 -25.22
CA SER A 56 6.00 27.77 -24.80
C SER A 56 6.67 28.15 -23.48
N GLY A 57 7.80 28.85 -23.56
CA GLY A 57 8.57 29.26 -22.38
C GLY A 57 7.80 30.12 -21.37
N SER A 58 6.78 30.87 -21.82
CA SER A 58 5.91 31.69 -20.95
C SER A 58 4.88 30.87 -20.17
N LEU A 59 4.42 29.75 -20.72
CA LEU A 59 3.38 28.90 -20.13
C LEU A 59 3.96 27.75 -19.30
N LEU A 60 5.20 27.33 -19.58
CA LEU A 60 5.85 26.21 -18.90
C LEU A 60 5.99 26.40 -17.39
N LYS A 61 6.46 27.57 -16.94
CA LYS A 61 6.66 27.85 -15.50
C LYS A 61 5.33 27.89 -14.73
N PRO A 62 4.30 28.64 -15.16
CA PRO A 62 2.98 28.61 -14.51
C PRO A 62 2.36 27.22 -14.51
N TYR A 63 2.49 26.47 -15.61
CA TYR A 63 1.94 25.12 -15.73
C TYR A 63 2.57 24.17 -14.71
N LEU A 64 3.91 24.10 -14.65
CA LEU A 64 4.63 23.28 -13.68
C LEU A 64 4.32 23.71 -12.24
N GLY A 65 4.22 25.03 -11.99
CA GLY A 65 3.88 25.58 -10.68
C GLY A 65 2.48 25.20 -10.18
N ALA A 66 1.52 24.95 -11.08
CA ALA A 66 0.17 24.52 -10.71
C ALA A 66 0.05 22.98 -10.62
N VAL A 67 0.59 22.27 -11.62
CA VAL A 67 0.40 20.83 -11.79
C VAL A 67 1.25 20.03 -10.81
N LEU A 68 2.51 20.42 -10.62
CA LEU A 68 3.46 19.63 -9.84
C LEU A 68 3.06 19.54 -8.34
N PRO A 69 2.68 20.65 -7.67
CA PRO A 69 2.16 20.56 -6.30
C PRO A 69 0.86 19.74 -6.21
N THR A 70 -0.03 19.89 -7.19
CA THR A 70 -1.30 19.14 -7.25
C THR A 70 -1.04 17.62 -7.32
N LEU A 71 -0.11 17.19 -8.16
CA LEU A 71 0.27 15.79 -8.27
C LEU A 71 0.94 15.26 -7.00
N VAL A 72 1.86 16.03 -6.39
CA VAL A 72 2.53 15.63 -5.15
C VAL A 72 1.52 15.47 -4.00
N ILE A 73 0.60 16.43 -3.84
CA ILE A 73 -0.43 16.34 -2.79
C ILE A 73 -1.34 15.13 -3.03
N THR A 74 -1.77 14.93 -4.27
CA THR A 74 -2.63 13.79 -4.63
C THR A 74 -1.91 12.45 -4.42
N GLY A 75 -0.62 12.38 -4.78
CA GLY A 75 0.22 11.21 -4.58
C GLY A 75 0.40 10.88 -3.10
N LEU A 76 0.68 11.89 -2.27
CA LEU A 76 0.84 11.73 -0.83
C LEU A 76 -0.45 11.23 -0.15
N LEU A 77 -1.61 11.81 -0.49
CA LEU A 77 -2.91 11.36 0.04
C LEU A 77 -3.23 9.94 -0.40
N THR A 78 -2.91 9.59 -1.66
CA THR A 78 -3.09 8.24 -2.19
C THR A 78 -2.20 7.25 -1.44
N PHE A 79 -0.92 7.58 -1.27
CA PHE A 79 0.04 6.78 -0.51
C PHE A 79 -0.44 6.54 0.92
N ALA A 80 -0.84 7.59 1.64
CA ALA A 80 -1.30 7.46 3.03
C ALA A 80 -2.50 6.52 3.15
N ARG A 81 -3.47 6.60 2.24
CA ARG A 81 -4.63 5.69 2.25
C ARG A 81 -4.24 4.26 1.87
N LEU A 82 -3.31 4.07 0.93
CA LEU A 82 -2.79 2.74 0.60
C LEU A 82 -2.10 2.07 1.79
N VAL A 83 -1.37 2.84 2.60
CA VAL A 83 -0.77 2.34 3.85
C VAL A 83 -1.85 1.95 4.87
N GLN A 84 -2.90 2.77 5.05
CA GLN A 84 -4.02 2.42 5.94
C GLN A 84 -4.71 1.13 5.49
N ASN A 85 -5.04 1.03 4.20
CA ASN A 85 -5.65 -0.14 3.58
C ASN A 85 -4.80 -1.41 3.79
N MET A 86 -3.48 -1.27 3.72
CA MET A 86 -2.56 -2.37 3.99
C MET A 86 -2.65 -2.86 5.45
N VAL A 87 -2.74 -1.93 6.41
CA VAL A 87 -2.90 -2.25 7.84
C VAL A 87 -4.24 -2.93 8.10
N GLU A 88 -5.34 -2.36 7.58
CA GLU A 88 -6.70 -2.91 7.67
C GLU A 88 -6.75 -4.34 7.13
N ASN A 89 -6.22 -4.57 5.92
CA ASN A 89 -6.13 -5.90 5.31
C ASN A 89 -5.32 -6.90 6.16
N SER A 90 -4.27 -6.45 6.85
CA SER A 90 -3.45 -7.33 7.69
C SER A 90 -4.18 -7.75 8.97
N LEU A 91 -4.94 -6.83 9.57
CA LEU A 91 -5.80 -7.12 10.73
C LEU A 91 -6.91 -8.10 10.36
N ASP A 92 -7.54 -7.95 9.19
CA ASP A 92 -8.57 -8.86 8.69
C ASP A 92 -8.00 -10.28 8.46
N LEU A 93 -6.80 -10.39 7.89
CA LEU A 93 -6.10 -11.67 7.73
C LEU A 93 -5.85 -12.36 9.08
N LYS A 94 -5.40 -11.62 10.10
CA LYS A 94 -5.20 -12.18 11.45
C LYS A 94 -6.48 -12.74 12.05
N ARG A 95 -7.61 -12.05 11.85
CA ARG A 95 -8.92 -12.51 12.33
C ARG A 95 -9.36 -13.79 11.61
N ILE A 96 -9.19 -13.84 10.28
CA ILE A 96 -9.45 -15.05 9.48
C ILE A 96 -8.57 -16.22 9.95
N GLN A 97 -7.29 -15.98 10.24
CA GLN A 97 -6.38 -17.03 10.72
C GLN A 97 -6.81 -17.60 12.08
N ARG A 98 -7.26 -16.75 13.02
CA ARG A 98 -7.82 -17.23 14.30
C ARG A 98 -9.06 -18.10 14.11
N ILE A 99 -9.94 -17.72 13.19
CA ILE A 99 -11.13 -18.52 12.85
C ILE A 99 -10.69 -19.87 12.26
N ARG A 100 -9.75 -19.89 11.31
CA ARG A 100 -9.20 -21.13 10.72
C ARG A 100 -8.50 -22.02 11.76
N ALA A 101 -7.78 -21.43 12.70
CA ALA A 101 -7.12 -22.15 13.80
C ALA A 101 -8.14 -22.76 14.80
N TYR A 102 -9.31 -22.12 14.98
CA TYR A 102 -10.41 -22.68 15.75
C TYR A 102 -11.02 -23.91 15.05
N TYR A 103 -11.30 -23.80 13.74
CA TYR A 103 -11.80 -24.93 12.94
C TYR A 103 -10.84 -26.12 12.93
N HIS A 104 -9.53 -25.88 12.79
CA HIS A 104 -8.55 -26.96 12.83
C HIS A 104 -8.57 -27.72 14.16
N ARG A 105 -8.55 -26.98 15.28
CA ARG A 105 -8.55 -27.58 16.62
C ARG A 105 -9.81 -28.39 16.93
N GLN A 106 -10.96 -27.95 16.42
CA GLN A 106 -12.24 -28.57 16.73
C GLN A 106 -12.61 -29.73 15.80
N PHE A 107 -12.33 -29.63 14.49
CA PHE A 107 -12.88 -30.56 13.48
C PHE A 107 -11.86 -31.26 12.60
N ALA A 108 -10.60 -30.82 12.58
CA ALA A 108 -9.61 -31.30 11.61
C ALA A 108 -8.25 -31.64 12.25
N GLY A 109 -8.22 -32.02 13.53
CA GLY A 109 -6.98 -32.35 14.25
C GLY A 109 -6.17 -33.51 13.63
N GLU A 110 -6.80 -34.35 12.81
CA GLU A 110 -6.16 -35.47 12.08
C GLU A 110 -5.87 -35.15 10.60
N HIS A 111 -6.20 -33.95 10.11
CA HIS A 111 -6.08 -33.59 8.69
C HIS A 111 -5.36 -32.25 8.46
N ASP A 112 -4.41 -32.25 7.53
CA ASP A 112 -3.56 -31.10 7.19
C ASP A 112 -4.28 -29.93 6.47
N PHE A 113 -5.59 -29.99 6.27
CA PHE A 113 -6.37 -28.96 5.54
C PHE A 113 -6.22 -27.53 6.10
N PHE A 114 -5.83 -27.40 7.38
CA PHE A 114 -5.62 -26.12 8.05
C PHE A 114 -4.26 -26.04 8.76
N ALA A 115 -3.28 -26.85 8.38
CA ALA A 115 -1.95 -26.87 9.02
C ALA A 115 -1.29 -25.48 9.00
N ASP A 116 -1.47 -24.69 7.95
CA ASP A 116 -0.99 -23.30 7.84
C ASP A 116 -1.55 -22.36 8.92
N ALA A 117 -2.74 -22.66 9.46
CA ALA A 117 -3.39 -21.86 10.49
C ALA A 117 -2.92 -22.23 11.92
N VAL A 118 -2.25 -23.39 12.09
CA VAL A 118 -1.86 -23.93 13.40
C VAL A 118 -0.35 -24.08 13.57
N ALA A 119 0.42 -24.28 12.48
CA ALA A 119 1.88 -24.36 12.50
C ALA A 119 2.58 -23.00 12.81
N GLY A 120 1.84 -21.89 12.81
CA GLY A 120 2.38 -20.55 13.02
C GLY A 120 2.55 -20.17 14.48
N GLY A 121 3.63 -20.63 15.12
CA GLY A 121 4.13 -20.12 16.42
C GLY A 121 4.63 -18.66 16.38
N GLY A 122 3.86 -17.77 15.74
CA GLY A 122 4.16 -16.35 15.60
C GLY A 122 3.29 -15.74 14.50
N ASP A 123 2.57 -14.68 14.83
CA ASP A 123 1.58 -13.96 14.00
C ASP A 123 2.04 -13.69 12.55
N LEU A 124 3.34 -13.49 12.33
CA LEU A 124 3.94 -13.25 11.01
C LEU A 124 4.02 -14.48 10.10
N ARG A 125 4.28 -15.68 10.64
CA ARG A 125 4.51 -16.88 9.82
C ARG A 125 3.23 -17.49 9.28
N ALA A 126 2.12 -17.36 10.01
CA ALA A 126 0.79 -17.79 9.55
C ALA A 126 0.25 -16.88 8.43
N ILE A 127 0.51 -15.57 8.50
CA ILE A 127 0.16 -14.62 7.43
C ILE A 127 1.03 -14.87 6.19
N ALA A 128 2.32 -15.11 6.39
CA ALA A 128 3.27 -15.49 5.35
C ALA A 128 2.90 -16.79 4.64
N ALA A 129 2.53 -17.84 5.38
CA ALA A 129 2.12 -19.13 4.82
C ALA A 129 0.82 -19.03 4.00
N ALA A 130 -0.17 -18.27 4.49
CA ALA A 130 -1.45 -18.11 3.81
C ALA A 130 -1.41 -17.24 2.54
N VAL A 131 -0.38 -16.42 2.39
CA VAL A 131 -0.12 -15.60 1.19
C VAL A 131 0.96 -16.24 0.30
N GLY A 132 1.62 -17.31 0.76
CA GLY A 132 2.70 -18.00 0.03
C GLY A 132 4.00 -17.20 -0.04
N THR A 133 4.25 -16.32 0.92
CA THR A 133 5.34 -15.34 0.85
C THR A 133 6.11 -15.23 2.15
N THR A 134 7.45 -15.31 2.08
CA THR A 134 8.32 -15.13 3.24
C THR A 134 8.20 -13.70 3.80
N PRO A 135 8.19 -13.50 5.14
CA PRO A 135 8.02 -12.19 5.77
C PRO A 135 9.30 -11.35 5.64
N ALA A 136 9.64 -10.97 4.42
CA ALA A 136 10.82 -10.19 4.11
C ALA A 136 10.45 -8.72 3.97
N ARG A 137 11.22 -7.85 4.62
CA ARG A 137 11.14 -6.37 4.49
C ARG A 137 11.15 -5.88 3.02
N TRP A 138 11.68 -6.69 2.11
CA TRP A 138 11.69 -6.45 0.66
C TRP A 138 10.33 -6.62 -0.01
N GLN A 139 9.43 -7.40 0.57
CA GLN A 139 8.10 -7.63 0.02
C GLN A 139 7.20 -6.40 0.17
N LEU A 140 7.50 -5.53 1.14
CA LEU A 140 6.84 -4.23 1.31
C LEU A 140 7.08 -3.31 0.09
N LEU A 141 8.22 -3.47 -0.59
CA LEU A 141 8.53 -2.74 -1.83
C LEU A 141 7.71 -3.23 -3.04
N LEU A 142 7.12 -4.42 -2.95
CA LEU A 142 6.27 -4.99 -4.00
C LEU A 142 4.79 -4.59 -3.85
N THR A 143 4.48 -3.72 -2.89
CA THR A 143 3.11 -3.25 -2.66
C THR A 143 2.73 -2.10 -3.59
N THR A 144 1.44 -1.98 -3.89
CA THR A 144 0.88 -0.83 -4.62
C THR A 144 1.21 0.50 -3.92
N ALA A 145 1.26 0.50 -2.57
CA ALA A 145 1.67 1.66 -1.77
C ALA A 145 3.11 2.10 -2.11
N ALA A 146 4.06 1.16 -2.11
CA ALA A 146 5.46 1.47 -2.42
C ALA A 146 5.64 1.98 -3.86
N MET A 147 4.92 1.42 -4.83
CA MET A 147 4.96 1.90 -6.21
C MET A 147 4.44 3.34 -6.35
N VAL A 148 3.29 3.66 -5.74
CA VAL A 148 2.74 5.02 -5.75
C VAL A 148 3.67 5.98 -5.00
N GLY A 149 4.25 5.55 -3.88
CA GLY A 149 5.27 6.30 -3.15
C GLY A 149 6.49 6.63 -4.01
N ALA A 150 7.06 5.64 -4.71
CA ALA A 150 8.18 5.86 -5.62
C ALA A 150 7.89 6.93 -6.68
N VAL A 151 6.70 6.90 -7.28
CA VAL A 151 6.27 7.91 -8.24
C VAL A 151 6.11 9.28 -7.58
N ASN A 152 5.54 9.33 -6.36
CA ASN A 152 5.39 10.57 -5.60
C ASN A 152 6.76 11.19 -5.21
N ALA A 153 7.69 10.38 -4.71
CA ALA A 153 9.04 10.78 -4.38
C ALA A 153 9.81 11.32 -5.60
N LEU A 154 9.61 10.71 -6.78
CA LEU A 154 10.14 11.22 -8.04
C LEU A 154 9.60 12.63 -8.36
N LEU A 155 8.29 12.85 -8.18
CA LEU A 155 7.67 14.17 -8.39
C LEU A 155 8.20 15.23 -7.42
N ILE A 156 8.41 14.87 -6.15
CA ILE A 156 9.01 15.77 -5.14
C ILE A 156 10.43 16.16 -5.58
N GLY A 157 11.26 15.19 -5.95
CA GLY A 157 12.61 15.44 -6.44
C GLY A 157 12.65 16.30 -7.71
N LEU A 158 11.74 16.05 -8.66
CA LEU A 158 11.57 16.88 -9.85
C LEU A 158 11.22 18.33 -9.47
N GLY A 159 10.30 18.53 -8.53
CA GLY A 159 9.96 19.85 -8.01
C GLY A 159 11.17 20.58 -7.44
N VAL A 160 11.99 19.90 -6.64
CA VAL A 160 13.21 20.48 -6.07
C VAL A 160 14.25 20.82 -7.15
N ALA A 161 14.47 19.93 -8.13
CA ALA A 161 15.38 20.21 -9.23
C ALA A 161 14.96 21.45 -10.04
N LEU A 162 13.65 21.57 -10.34
CA LEU A 162 13.12 22.72 -11.06
C LEU A 162 13.26 24.02 -10.26
N LEU A 163 13.00 23.99 -8.96
CA LEU A 163 13.18 25.15 -8.08
C LEU A 163 14.65 25.56 -7.98
N ALA A 164 15.57 24.59 -7.84
CA ALA A 164 17.01 24.86 -7.79
C ALA A 164 17.54 25.47 -9.10
N GLY A 165 17.04 24.99 -10.25
CA GLY A 165 17.34 25.59 -11.55
C GLY A 165 16.81 27.02 -11.68
N LEU A 166 15.63 27.31 -11.13
CA LEU A 166 15.05 28.66 -11.16
C LEU A 166 15.84 29.67 -10.31
N LEU A 167 16.49 29.20 -9.24
CA LEU A 167 17.36 29.99 -8.37
C LEU A 167 18.76 30.25 -8.97
N GLY A 168 19.01 29.82 -10.21
CA GLY A 168 20.28 30.04 -10.91
C GLY A 168 21.37 29.03 -10.57
N GLY A 169 21.02 27.88 -9.98
CA GLY A 169 21.96 26.79 -9.73
C GLY A 169 22.46 26.16 -11.04
N SER A 170 23.63 25.51 -11.01
CA SER A 170 24.09 24.75 -12.17
C SER A 170 23.12 23.59 -12.45
N PRO A 171 22.86 23.24 -13.73
CA PRO A 171 21.95 22.14 -14.05
C PRO A 171 22.34 20.82 -13.39
N ALA A 172 23.64 20.55 -13.29
CA ALA A 172 24.18 19.37 -12.62
C ALA A 172 23.84 19.36 -11.12
N LEU A 173 23.99 20.49 -10.43
CA LEU A 173 23.65 20.59 -9.00
C LEU A 173 22.13 20.49 -8.78
N ALA A 174 21.33 21.10 -9.64
CA ALA A 174 19.88 21.02 -9.57
C ALA A 174 19.38 19.58 -9.73
N ILE A 175 19.91 18.84 -10.71
CA ILE A 175 19.59 17.42 -10.92
C ILE A 175 20.06 16.59 -9.72
N ALA A 176 21.30 16.77 -9.27
CA ALA A 176 21.84 16.02 -8.14
C ALA A 176 21.01 16.24 -6.86
N LEU A 177 20.60 17.48 -6.59
CA LEU A 177 19.75 17.82 -5.45
C LEU A 177 18.37 17.18 -5.58
N GLY A 178 17.74 17.25 -6.75
CA GLY A 178 16.45 16.61 -7.00
C GLY A 178 16.50 15.09 -6.83
N VAL A 179 17.53 14.43 -7.36
CA VAL A 179 17.74 12.98 -7.19
C VAL A 179 17.94 12.65 -5.71
N ALA A 180 18.75 13.41 -4.99
CA ALA A 180 18.96 13.21 -3.56
C ALA A 180 17.65 13.34 -2.77
N VAL A 181 16.84 14.37 -3.06
CA VAL A 181 15.54 14.56 -2.41
C VAL A 181 14.57 13.44 -2.76
N ALA A 182 14.53 12.97 -4.01
CA ALA A 182 13.69 11.84 -4.41
C ALA A 182 14.06 10.57 -3.61
N LEU A 183 15.35 10.26 -3.51
CA LEU A 183 15.83 9.09 -2.76
C LEU A 183 15.50 9.19 -1.27
N VAL A 184 15.69 10.37 -0.66
CA VAL A 184 15.35 10.61 0.75
C VAL A 184 13.85 10.51 0.99
N SER A 185 13.04 11.07 0.09
CA SER A 185 11.58 11.03 0.20
C SER A 185 11.07 9.60 0.08
N PHE A 186 11.59 8.83 -0.88
CA PHE A 186 11.25 7.42 -1.05
C PHE A 186 11.70 6.59 0.16
N ALA A 187 12.91 6.82 0.68
CA ALA A 187 13.38 6.15 1.88
C ALA A 187 12.48 6.47 3.09
N ALA A 188 12.03 7.71 3.25
CA ALA A 188 11.10 8.11 4.31
C ALA A 188 9.75 7.41 4.18
N GLU A 189 9.21 7.30 2.97
CA GLU A 189 7.97 6.56 2.69
C GLU A 189 8.11 5.06 2.98
N VAL A 190 9.23 4.44 2.60
CA VAL A 190 9.54 3.04 2.92
C VAL A 190 9.68 2.82 4.42
N VAL A 191 10.32 3.75 5.14
CA VAL A 191 10.39 3.72 6.61
C VAL A 191 9.01 3.87 7.22
N HIS A 192 8.14 4.71 6.65
CA HIS A 192 6.76 4.87 7.10
C HIS A 192 5.95 3.58 6.94
N ILE A 193 6.04 2.91 5.78
CA ILE A 193 5.43 1.58 5.54
C ILE A 193 5.94 0.57 6.57
N ASN A 194 7.27 0.51 6.77
CA ASN A 194 7.87 -0.39 7.74
C ASN A 194 7.34 -0.12 9.17
N ARG A 195 7.30 1.14 9.61
CA ARG A 195 6.76 1.50 10.93
C ARG A 195 5.30 1.10 11.08
N ALA A 196 4.48 1.32 10.06
CA ALA A 196 3.09 0.88 10.07
C ALA A 196 2.96 -0.65 10.15
N SER A 197 3.90 -1.40 9.54
CA SER A 197 3.93 -2.86 9.64
C SER A 197 4.36 -3.39 11.02
N PHE A 198 5.26 -2.69 11.73
CA PHE A 198 5.69 -3.09 13.08
C PHE A 198 4.57 -2.97 14.14
N TRP A 199 3.54 -2.16 13.90
CA TRP A 199 2.36 -2.12 14.77
C TRP A 199 1.49 -3.38 14.67
N LEU A 200 1.81 -4.28 13.73
CA LEU A 200 1.16 -5.58 13.59
C LEU A 200 1.93 -6.70 14.29
N ASP A 201 3.07 -6.46 14.95
CA ASP A 201 3.77 -7.45 15.79
C ASP A 201 3.41 -7.27 17.27
#